data_AF-A0A7X0E913-F1
#
_entry.id   AF-A0A7X0E913-F1
#
_cell.length_a   1.000
_cell.length_b   1.000
_cell.length_c   1.000
_cell.angle_alpha   90.00
_cell.angle_beta   90.00
_cell.angle_gamma   90.00
#
_symmetry.space_group_name_H-M   'P 1'
#
loop_
_entity.id
_entity.type
_entity.pdbx_description
1 polymer ?
#
loop_
_entity_poly.entity_id
_entity_poly.type
_entity_poly.pdbx_seq_one_letter_code
_entity_poly.pdbx_strand_id
1 'polypeptide(L)'
;MIALLQARGADVVFQQHHRRHTDFRRGRQIGTYHVVVWNKPVLKPHWLSQEDFDELPETMQLREARVGSKVLVSTVLSPTQVSAQGLKALYAQRWNVELDLRNIKTT
;
A
#
# COMPACT_ATOMS: atom_id res chain seq x y z
N MET A 1 -2.20 -8.76 -4.38
CA MET A 1 -2.15 -8.74 -2.91
C MET A 1 -2.90 -7.55 -2.32
N ILE A 2 -2.53 -6.29 -2.64
CA ILE A 2 -3.22 -5.09 -2.10
C ILE A 2 -4.74 -5.16 -2.32
N ALA A 3 -5.17 -5.45 -3.55
CA ALA A 3 -6.58 -5.54 -3.90
C ALA A 3 -7.34 -6.65 -3.15
N LEU A 4 -6.69 -7.77 -2.83
CA LEU A 4 -7.30 -8.86 -2.05
C LEU A 4 -7.53 -8.44 -0.59
N LEU A 5 -6.60 -7.68 -0.01
CA LEU A 5 -6.75 -7.17 1.35
C LEU A 5 -7.87 -6.13 1.41
N GLN A 6 -7.93 -5.24 0.43
CA GLN A 6 -9.00 -4.26 0.33
C GLN A 6 -10.37 -4.92 0.13
N ALA A 7 -10.47 -5.98 -0.69
CA ALA A 7 -11.69 -6.77 -0.86
C ALA A 7 -12.17 -7.43 0.46
N ARG A 8 -11.24 -7.68 1.40
CA ARG A 8 -11.53 -8.20 2.75
C ARG A 8 -11.78 -7.09 3.78
N GLY A 9 -11.92 -5.84 3.35
CA GLY A 9 -12.14 -4.69 4.23
C GLY A 9 -10.92 -4.23 5.02
N ALA A 10 -9.72 -4.67 4.64
CA ALA A 10 -8.48 -4.29 5.30
C ALA A 10 -7.73 -3.21 4.50
N ASP A 11 -7.39 -2.12 5.19
CA ASP A 11 -6.49 -1.10 4.67
C ASP A 11 -5.03 -1.52 4.79
N VAL A 12 -4.20 -1.03 3.87
CA VAL A 12 -2.77 -1.33 3.86
C VAL A 12 -1.92 -0.08 3.88
N VAL A 13 -0.74 -0.19 4.48
CA VAL A 13 0.36 0.77 4.36
C VAL A 13 1.66 0.02 4.14
N PHE A 14 2.41 0.42 3.12
CA PHE A 14 3.70 -0.20 2.80
C PHE A 14 4.67 0.83 2.26
N GLN A 15 5.97 0.59 2.44
CA GLN A 15 6.98 1.35 1.72
C GLN A 15 6.91 0.96 0.24
N GLN A 16 6.96 1.96 -0.65
CA GLN A 16 6.93 1.71 -2.08
C GLN A 16 8.01 0.71 -2.49
N HIS A 17 7.64 -0.23 -3.36
CA HIS A 17 8.56 -1.20 -3.91
C HIS A 17 9.64 -0.49 -4.76
N HIS A 18 10.92 -0.81 -4.55
CA HIS A 18 12.07 -0.14 -5.17
C HIS A 18 12.05 -0.14 -6.72
N ARG A 19 11.42 -1.14 -7.35
CA ARG A 19 11.24 -1.20 -8.82
C ARG A 19 10.17 -0.25 -9.36
N ARG A 20 9.38 0.40 -8.50
CA ARG A 20 8.39 1.39 -8.91
C ARG A 20 8.99 2.79 -8.74
N HIS A 21 8.93 3.57 -9.80
CA HIS A 21 9.29 4.98 -9.75
C HIS A 21 8.05 5.81 -9.38
N THR A 22 8.09 6.53 -8.26
CA THR A 22 7.12 7.60 -7.98
C THR A 22 7.53 8.86 -8.71
N ASP A 23 6.63 9.40 -9.52
CA ASP A 23 6.71 10.77 -9.98
C ASP A 23 5.60 11.57 -9.30
N PHE A 24 5.96 12.40 -8.32
CA PHE A 24 5.02 13.24 -7.55
C PHE A 24 4.30 14.31 -8.39
N ARG A 25 4.71 14.48 -9.65
CA ARG A 25 4.07 15.37 -10.62
C ARG A 25 2.94 14.67 -11.37
N ARG A 26 2.82 13.34 -11.28
CA ARG A 26 1.83 12.52 -11.97
C ARG A 26 0.75 12.07 -10.99
N GLY A 27 -0.51 12.13 -11.44
CA GLY A 27 -1.66 11.88 -10.57
C GLY A 27 -2.20 13.16 -9.94
N ARG A 28 -3.10 13.03 -8.96
CA ARG A 28 -3.70 14.17 -8.28
C ARG A 28 -2.87 14.56 -7.06
N GLN A 29 -2.07 15.61 -7.19
CA GLN A 29 -1.34 16.19 -6.06
C GLN A 29 -2.30 16.87 -5.09
N ILE A 30 -2.20 16.54 -3.80
CA ILE A 30 -2.97 17.15 -2.73
C ILE A 30 -2.01 17.49 -1.58
N GLY A 31 -1.52 18.73 -1.60
CA GLY A 31 -0.54 19.21 -0.63
C GLY A 31 0.76 18.40 -0.66
N THR A 32 1.06 17.70 0.43
CA THR A 32 2.30 16.92 0.64
C THR A 32 2.20 15.45 0.22
N TYR A 33 1.06 15.03 -0.33
CA TYR A 33 0.86 13.68 -0.85
C TYR A 33 0.18 13.75 -2.22
N HIS A 34 0.12 12.62 -2.90
CA HIS A 34 -0.67 12.53 -4.12
C HIS A 34 -1.46 11.23 -4.19
N VAL A 35 -2.51 11.24 -5.00
CA VAL A 35 -3.30 10.05 -5.30
C VAL A 35 -2.97 9.61 -6.72
N VAL A 36 -2.54 8.36 -6.84
CA VAL A 36 -2.19 7.72 -8.10
C VAL A 36 -3.14 6.57 -8.38
N VAL A 37 -3.32 6.26 -9.65
CA VAL A 37 -4.06 5.08 -10.08
C VAL A 37 -3.05 4.01 -10.47
N TRP A 38 -3.15 2.84 -9.84
CA TRP A 38 -2.40 1.66 -10.22
C TRP A 38 -3.30 0.73 -11.03
N ASN A 39 -2.78 0.24 -12.14
CA ASN A 39 -3.46 -0.75 -12.96
C ASN A 39 -3.22 -2.15 -12.42
N LYS A 40 -4.21 -3.01 -12.57
CA LYS A 40 -4.10 -4.45 -12.39
C LYS A 40 -2.94 -4.97 -13.26
N PRO A 41 -2.08 -5.86 -12.72
CA PRO A 41 -0.98 -6.40 -13.51
C PRO A 41 -1.53 -7.20 -14.69
N VAL A 42 -0.85 -7.14 -15.84
CA VAL A 42 -1.27 -7.92 -17.03
C VAL A 42 -1.11 -9.43 -16.80
N LEU A 43 -0.09 -9.81 -16.02
CA LEU A 43 0.19 -11.20 -15.70
C LEU A 43 -0.38 -11.55 -14.32
N LYS A 44 -1.22 -12.60 -14.29
CA LYS A 44 -1.74 -13.19 -13.06
C LYS A 44 -0.60 -13.84 -12.25
N PRO A 45 -0.51 -13.60 -10.94
CA PRO A 45 0.40 -14.34 -10.07
C PRO A 45 0.06 -15.84 -10.00
N HIS A 46 1.09 -16.71 -9.97
CA HIS A 46 0.90 -18.17 -9.94
C HIS A 46 0.10 -18.70 -8.74
N TRP A 47 0.12 -17.98 -7.61
CA TRP A 47 -0.56 -18.36 -6.37
C TRP A 47 -2.04 -17.96 -6.32
N LEU A 48 -2.53 -17.19 -7.30
CA LEU A 48 -3.91 -16.69 -7.33
C LEU A 48 -4.72 -17.50 -8.36
N SER A 49 -5.95 -17.90 -8.03
CA SER A 49 -6.84 -18.56 -8.99
C SER A 49 -7.21 -17.60 -10.13
N GLN A 50 -7.63 -18.13 -11.29
CA GLN A 50 -8.04 -17.27 -12.40
C GLN A 50 -9.31 -16.48 -12.03
N GLU A 51 -10.28 -17.15 -11.40
CA GLU A 51 -11.53 -16.55 -10.93
C GLU A 51 -11.27 -15.37 -9.97
N ASP A 52 -10.48 -15.58 -8.91
CA ASP A 52 -10.15 -14.51 -7.96
C ASP A 52 -9.40 -13.35 -8.63
N PHE A 53 -8.58 -13.65 -9.64
CA PHE A 53 -7.84 -12.63 -10.36
C PHE A 53 -8.76 -11.78 -11.24
N ASP A 54 -9.73 -12.40 -11.89
CA ASP A 54 -10.68 -11.71 -12.76
C ASP A 54 -11.60 -10.78 -11.96
N GLU A 55 -11.95 -11.15 -10.73
CA GLU A 55 -12.70 -10.31 -9.80
C GLU A 55 -11.92 -9.07 -9.30
N LEU A 56 -10.58 -9.06 -9.43
CA LEU A 56 -9.81 -7.89 -9.01
C LEU A 56 -10.13 -6.67 -9.89
N PRO A 57 -10.24 -5.48 -9.30
CA PRO A 57 -10.50 -4.26 -10.06
C PRO A 57 -9.35 -3.97 -11.03
N GLU A 58 -9.71 -3.54 -12.25
CA GLU A 58 -8.75 -3.17 -13.30
C GLU A 58 -7.85 -2.00 -12.89
N THR A 59 -8.36 -1.10 -12.05
CA THR A 59 -7.62 0.02 -11.51
C THR A 59 -7.91 0.24 -10.04
N MET A 60 -6.92 0.76 -9.32
CA MET A 60 -7.01 1.04 -7.90
C MET A 60 -6.35 2.36 -7.57
N GLN A 61 -7.06 3.22 -6.84
CA GLN A 61 -6.50 4.45 -6.31
C GLN A 61 -5.65 4.15 -5.07
N LEU A 62 -4.46 4.72 -5.03
CA LEU A 62 -3.56 4.62 -3.90
C LEU A 62 -3.01 6.00 -3.58
N ARG A 63 -2.80 6.23 -2.30
CA ARG A 63 -2.15 7.44 -1.81
C ARG A 63 -0.68 7.18 -1.64
N GLU A 64 0.16 7.98 -2.26
CA GLU A 64 1.60 7.98 -1.99
C GLU A 64 1.97 9.26 -1.23
N ALA A 65 2.61 9.08 -0.07
CA ALA A 65 3.04 10.15 0.81
C ALA A 65 4.53 10.05 1.07
N ARG A 66 5.24 11.16 0.87
CA ARG A 66 6.67 11.23 1.21
C ARG A 66 6.83 11.44 2.71
N VAL A 67 7.53 10.54 3.37
CA VAL A 67 7.83 10.57 4.80
C VAL A 67 9.34 10.43 4.99
N GLY A 68 10.01 11.55 5.23
CA GLY A 68 11.48 11.60 5.27
C GLY A 68 12.09 11.19 3.92
N SER A 69 12.95 10.16 3.93
CA SER A 69 13.57 9.59 2.73
C SER A 69 12.74 8.50 2.04
N LYS A 70 11.56 8.14 2.59
CA LYS A 70 10.74 7.03 2.11
C LYS A 70 9.45 7.53 1.46
N VAL A 71 8.95 6.78 0.50
CA VAL A 71 7.60 6.93 -0.03
C VAL A 71 6.74 5.81 0.56
N LEU A 72 5.70 6.18 1.30
CA LEU A 72 4.70 5.25 1.80
C LEU A 72 3.51 5.25 0.86
N VAL A 73 2.99 4.07 0.55
CA VAL A 73 1.81 3.84 -0.28
C VAL A 73 0.73 3.24 0.60
N SER A 74 -0.50 3.74 0.46
CA SER A 74 -1.64 3.28 1.26
C SER A 74 -2.95 3.31 0.48
N THR A 75 -3.89 2.44 0.86
CA THR A 75 -5.29 2.47 0.41
C THR A 75 -6.12 3.55 1.09
N VAL A 76 -5.66 4.11 2.21
CA VAL A 76 -6.34 5.21 2.90
C VAL A 76 -6.10 6.53 2.16
N LEU A 77 -7.08 6.90 1.33
CA LEU A 77 -6.97 8.07 0.44
C LEU A 77 -7.11 9.40 1.19
N SER A 78 -7.90 9.44 2.25
CA SER A 78 -8.24 10.70 2.91
C SER A 78 -7.22 11.10 3.98
N PRO A 79 -6.70 12.34 3.96
CA PRO A 79 -5.79 12.84 4.98
C PRO A 79 -6.51 13.10 6.32
N THR A 80 -7.84 13.30 6.28
CA THR A 80 -8.68 13.48 7.47
C THR A 80 -8.86 12.17 8.22
N GLN A 81 -8.83 11.03 7.52
CA GLN A 81 -8.82 9.71 8.14
C GLN A 81 -7.44 9.40 8.72
N VAL A 82 -6.37 9.58 7.95
CA VAL A 82 -5.00 9.32 8.40
C VAL A 82 -4.05 10.37 7.83
N SER A 83 -3.37 11.12 8.71
CA SER A 83 -2.36 12.09 8.30
C SER A 83 -1.09 11.42 7.76
N ALA A 84 -0.19 12.15 7.10
CA ALA A 84 1.11 11.60 6.68
C ALA A 84 1.94 11.08 7.87
N GLN A 85 1.84 11.74 9.03
CA GLN A 85 2.46 11.25 10.27
C GLN A 85 1.73 10.01 10.81
N GLY A 86 0.40 9.93 10.67
CA GLY A 86 -0.37 8.73 10.97
C GLY A 86 0.08 7.53 10.12
N LEU A 87 0.30 7.72 8.81
CA LEU A 87 0.86 6.69 7.94
C LEU A 87 2.25 6.25 8.40
N LYS A 88 3.10 7.19 8.84
CA LYS A 88 4.41 6.87 9.43
C LYS A 88 4.27 6.01 10.69
N ALA A 89 3.33 6.35 11.57
CA ALA A 89 3.08 5.61 12.80
C ALA A 89 2.57 4.19 12.51
N LEU A 90 1.59 4.04 11.62
CA LEU A 90 1.09 2.74 11.18
C LEU A 90 2.20 1.90 10.53
N TYR A 91 3.04 2.52 9.69
CA TYR A 91 4.17 1.82 9.09
C TYR A 91 5.21 1.40 10.14
N ALA A 92 5.45 2.21 11.17
CA ALA A 92 6.37 1.87 12.26
C ALA A 92 5.85 0.69 13.11
N GLN A 93 4.53 0.54 13.29
CA GLN A 93 3.97 -0.64 13.98
C GLN A 93 4.28 -1.96 13.26
N ARG A 94 4.59 -1.93 11.95
CA ARG A 94 5.05 -3.12 11.21
C ARG A 94 6.33 -3.71 11.78
N TRP A 95 7.24 -2.87 12.31
CA TRP A 95 8.46 -3.34 12.96
C TRP A 95 8.15 -4.18 14.21
N ASN A 96 7.10 -3.81 14.95
CA ASN A 96 6.69 -4.57 16.13
C ASN A 96 6.17 -5.96 15.72
N VAL A 97 5.35 -6.04 14.67
CA VAL A 97 4.87 -7.32 14.12
C VAL A 97 6.04 -8.20 13.64
N GLU A 98 7.06 -7.62 13.00
CA GLU A 98 8.23 -8.36 12.53
C GLU A 98 9.11 -8.88 13.69
N LEU A 99 9.15 -8.14 14.82
CA LEU A 99 9.78 -8.60 16.07
C LEU A 99 8.96 -9.73 16.72
N ASP A 100 7.65 -9.60 16.79
CA ASP A 100 6.77 -10.60 17.41
C ASP A 100 6.76 -11.93 16.64
N LEU A 101 6.79 -11.88 15.30
CA LEU A 101 6.91 -13.07 14.46
C LEU A 101 8.27 -13.79 14.61
N ARG A 102 9.34 -13.10 15.05
CA ARG A 102 10.60 -13.76 15.41
C ARG A 102 10.45 -14.55 16.70
N ASN A 103 9.76 -14.01 17.70
CA ASN A 103 9.55 -14.69 18.97
C ASN A 103 8.76 -16.00 18.83
N ILE A 104 7.79 -16.06 17.90
CA ILE A 104 7.01 -17.28 17.61
C ILE A 104 7.88 -18.41 17.02
N LYS A 105 9.02 -18.08 16.39
CA LYS A 105 9.91 -19.06 15.74
C LYS A 105 11.07 -19.52 16.62
N THR A 106 11.22 -18.99 17.83
CA THR A 106 12.41 -19.21 18.69
C THR A 106 12.09 -19.95 20.00
N THR A 107 10.84 -20.40 20.20
CA THR A 107 10.49 -21.35 21.27
C THR A 107 10.28 -22.72 20.68
#